data_AF-A0A8J7VRT7-F1
#
_entry.id   AF-A0A8J7VRT7-F1
#
_cell.length_a   1.000
_cell.length_b   1.000
_cell.length_c   1.000
_cell.angle_alpha   90.00
_cell.angle_beta   90.00
_cell.angle_gamma   90.00
#
_symmetry.space_group_name_H-M   'P 1'
#
loop_
_entity.id
_entity.type
_entity.pdbx_description
1 polymer ?
#
loop_
_entity_poly.entity_id
_entity_poly.type
_entity_poly.pdbx_seq_one_letter_code
_entity_poly.pdbx_strand_id
1 'polypeptide(L)' 'MIHPPLSLGQIALTSPLLLAPMAGITDLPFRRLVASFGAGLVVSEMVPSQEVVEARPMARARAELGFD' A
#
# COMPACT_ATOMS: atom_id res chain seq x y z
N MET A 1 12.85 -17.84 -11.37
CA MET A 1 13.84 -17.46 -10.34
C MET A 1 13.14 -17.48 -8.99
N ILE A 2 13.65 -18.23 -8.02
CA ILE A 2 13.14 -18.22 -6.65
C ILE A 2 13.97 -17.18 -5.90
N HIS A 3 13.34 -16.08 -5.52
CA HIS A 3 14.01 -15.04 -4.74
C HIS A 3 14.05 -15.47 -3.26
N PRO A 4 15.12 -15.16 -2.52
CA PRO A 4 15.18 -15.41 -1.09
C PRO A 4 14.05 -14.62 -0.37
N PRO A 5 13.56 -15.14 0.77
CA PRO A 5 12.54 -14.44 1.55
C PRO A 5 13.04 -13.05 1.97
N LEU A 6 12.17 -12.05 1.84
CA LEU A 6 12.46 -10.66 2.19
C LEU A 6 11.85 -10.33 3.55
N SER A 7 12.64 -9.73 4.43
CA SER A 7 12.17 -9.22 5.72
C SER A 7 12.37 -7.72 5.82
N LEU A 8 11.35 -7.01 6.30
CA LEU A 8 11.40 -5.59 6.65
C LEU A 8 11.40 -5.46 8.18
N GLY A 9 12.59 -5.34 8.76
CA GLY A 9 12.75 -5.42 10.22
C GLY A 9 12.27 -6.78 10.74
N GLN A 10 11.25 -6.76 11.59
CA GLN A 10 10.63 -7.97 12.16
C GLN A 10 9.48 -8.53 11.31
N ILE A 11 9.14 -7.90 10.18
CA ILE A 11 8.04 -8.31 9.30
C ILE A 11 8.61 -9.18 8.19
N ALA A 12 8.30 -10.48 8.22
CA ALA A 12 8.60 -11.39 7.12
C ALA A 12 7.54 -11.23 6.02
N LEU A 13 7.96 -11.02 4.77
CA LEU A 13 7.05 -10.89 3.63
C LEU A 13 6.86 -12.24 2.95
N THR A 14 5.64 -12.50 2.49
CA THR A 14 5.28 -13.71 1.73
C THR A 14 5.87 -13.72 0.31
N SER A 15 6.22 -12.53 -0.20
CA SER A 15 6.79 -12.32 -1.53
C SER A 15 7.75 -11.13 -1.50
N PRO A 16 8.87 -11.17 -2.25
CA PRO A 16 9.80 -10.04 -2.37
C PRO A 16 9.35 -8.99 -3.41
N LEU A 17 8.12 -9.09 -3.91
CA LEU A 17 7.51 -8.11 -4.79
C LEU A 17 6.67 -7.11 -3.98
N LEU A 18 6.93 -5.83 -4.17
CA LEU A 18 6.30 -4.75 -3.43
C LEU A 18 5.70 -3.73 -4.41
N LEU A 19 4.53 -3.21 -4.09
CA LEU A 19 3.93 -2.10 -4.83
C LEU A 19 4.41 -0.77 -4.24
N ALA A 20 5.06 0.04 -5.08
CA ALA A 20 5.52 1.38 -4.72
C ALA A 20 4.34 2.37 -4.57
N PRO A 21 4.45 3.38 -3.69
CA PRO A 21 3.44 4.44 -3.58
C PRO A 21 3.47 5.36 -4.80
N MET A 22 2.32 5.58 -5.43
CA MET A 22 2.18 6.47 -6.59
C MET A 22 0.91 7.32 -6.46
N ALA A 23 1.07 8.64 -6.34
CA ALA A 23 -0.02 9.60 -6.18
C ALA A 23 -1.05 9.48 -7.31
N GLY A 24 -2.33 9.36 -6.95
CA GLY A 24 -3.43 9.20 -7.91
C GLY A 24 -3.50 7.85 -8.62
N ILE A 25 -2.63 6.88 -8.26
CA ILE A 25 -2.60 5.55 -8.88
C ILE A 25 -2.87 4.44 -7.86
N THR A 26 -2.16 4.43 -6.72
CA THR A 26 -2.26 3.35 -5.73
C THR A 26 -3.38 3.56 -4.72
N ASP A 27 -4.60 3.75 -5.22
CA ASP A 27 -5.83 3.81 -4.44
C ASP A 27 -6.23 2.42 -3.88
N LEU A 28 -7.28 2.37 -3.06
CA LEU A 28 -7.70 1.11 -2.42
C LEU A 28 -8.08 0.01 -3.43
N PRO A 29 -8.91 0.26 -4.46
CA PRO A 29 -9.19 -0.73 -5.50
C PRO A 29 -7.94 -1.27 -6.19
N PHE A 30 -7.02 -0.39 -6.60
CA PHE A 30 -5.79 -0.80 -7.29
C PHE A 30 -4.92 -1.69 -6.39
N ARG A 31 -4.77 -1.32 -5.11
CA ARG A 31 -3.99 -2.12 -4.15
C ARG A 31 -4.63 -3.47 -3.86
N ARG A 32 -5.95 -3.55 -3.76
CA ARG A 32 -6.69 -4.81 -3.61
C ARG A 32 -6.43 -5.73 -4.82
N LEU A 33 -6.46 -5.18 -6.03
CA LEU A 33 -6.13 -5.91 -7.25
C LEU A 33 -4.67 -6.41 -7.24
N VAL A 34 -3.71 -5.55 -6.94
CA VAL A 34 -2.28 -5.95 -6.90
C VAL A 34 -2.00 -6.98 -5.81
N ALA A 35 -2.62 -6.84 -4.64
CA ALA A 35 -2.53 -7.83 -3.57
C ALA A 35 -3.05 -9.20 -4.01
N SER A 36 -4.11 -9.24 -4.83
CA SER A 36 -4.66 -10.50 -5.37
C SER A 36 -3.68 -11.26 -6.28
N PHE A 37 -2.66 -10.58 -6.82
CA PHE A 37 -1.57 -11.21 -7.59
C PHE A 37 -0.40 -11.71 -6.72
N GLY A 38 -0.48 -11.59 -5.39
CA GLY A 38 0.56 -12.10 -4.48
C GLY A 38 1.72 -11.13 -4.20
N ALA A 39 1.49 -9.82 -4.31
CA ALA A 39 2.44 -8.83 -3.79
C ALA A 39 2.62 -9.02 -2.28
N GLY A 40 3.87 -9.04 -1.82
CA GLY A 40 4.19 -9.25 -0.40
C GLY A 40 3.91 -8.03 0.47
N LEU A 41 3.90 -6.84 -0.14
CA LEU A 41 3.47 -5.59 0.47
C LEU A 41 2.85 -4.67 -0.58
N VAL A 42 1.75 -4.01 -0.20
CA VAL A 42 1.16 -2.92 -0.98
C VAL A 42 1.11 -1.65 -0.15
N VAL A 43 1.44 -0.51 -0.76
CA VAL A 43 1.51 0.79 -0.09
C VAL A 43 0.46 1.72 -0.67
N SER A 44 -0.15 2.57 0.16
CA SER A 44 -1.09 3.58 -0.29
C SER A 44 -0.45 4.57 -1.26
N GLU A 45 -1.28 5.30 -2.01
CA GLU A 45 -0.81 6.50 -2.68
C GLU A 45 -0.24 7.52 -1.68
N MET A 46 0.61 8.41 -2.18
CA MET A 46 1.18 9.47 -1.36
C MET A 46 0.10 10.51 -1.06
N VAL A 47 -0.19 10.69 0.23
CA VAL A 47 -1.20 11.66 0.71
C VAL A 47 -0.49 12.84 1.39
N PRO A 48 -0.81 14.10 1.05
CA PRO A 48 -0.24 15.26 1.72
C PRO A 48 -0.60 15.29 3.22
N SER A 49 0.40 15.46 4.08
CA SER A 49 0.21 15.43 5.54
C SER A 49 -0.77 16.50 6.03
N GLN A 50 -0.76 17.69 5.43
CA GLN A 50 -1.69 18.77 5.78
C GLN A 50 -3.15 18.35 5.57
N GLU A 51 -3.46 17.68 4.45
CA GLU A 51 -4.83 17.24 4.19
C GLU A 51 -5.30 16.15 5.17
N VAL A 52 -4.37 15.31 5.65
CA VAL A 52 -4.64 14.33 6.70
C VAL A 52 -4.95 15.02 8.03
N VAL A 53 -4.14 16.01 8.43
CA VAL A 53 -4.33 16.80 9.67
C VAL A 53 -5.64 17.59 9.63
N GLU A 54 -5.98 18.16 8.49
CA GLU A 54 -7.26 18.87 8.27
C GLU A 54 -8.46 17.91 8.13
N ALA A 55 -8.24 16.60 8.23
CA ALA A 55 -9.27 15.57 8.08
C ALA A 55 -10.07 15.69 6.76
N ARG A 56 -9.40 16.08 5.66
CA ARG A 56 -10.03 16.18 4.34
C ARG A 56 -10.58 14.79 3.95
N PRO A 57 -11.85 14.69 3.50
CA PRO A 57 -12.45 13.39 3.18
C PRO A 57 -11.66 12.59 2.15
N MET A 58 -11.11 13.27 1.14
CA MET A 58 -10.32 12.62 0.09
C MET A 58 -9.00 12.06 0.64
N ALA A 59 -8.29 12.79 1.49
CA ALA A 59 -7.06 12.30 2.11
C ALA A 59 -7.30 11.02 2.94
N ARG A 60 -8.42 10.95 3.66
CA ARG A 60 -8.83 9.73 4.38
C ARG A 60 -9.13 8.58 3.43
N ALA A 61 -9.92 8.81 2.38
CA ALA A 61 -10.26 7.78 1.41
C ALA A 61 -9.01 7.17 0.72
N ARG A 62 -8.00 8.00 0.43
CA ARG A 62 -6.73 7.57 -0.18
C ARG A 62 -5.85 6.76 0.79
N ALA A 63 -5.87 7.15 2.06
CA ALA A 63 -5.12 6.52 3.16
C ALA A 63 -5.82 5.28 3.76
N GLU A 64 -7.08 5.02 3.39
CA GLU A 64 -7.87 3.88 3.87
C GLU A 64 -7.12 2.56 3.70
N LEU A 65 -7.06 1.72 4.73
CA LEU A 65 -6.31 0.46 4.69
C LEU A 65 -7.16 -0.69 4.16
N GLY A 66 -8.49 -0.57 4.24
CA GLY A 66 -9.42 -1.55 3.70
C GLY A 66 -9.52 -2.83 4.53
N PHE A 67 -9.30 -2.72 5.84
CA PHE A 67 -9.60 -3.76 6.84
C PHE A 67 -11.10 -3.73 7.15
N ASP A 68 -11.90 -4.36 6.28
CA ASP A 68 -13.30 -4.69 6.53
C ASP A 68 -13.41 -6.12 7.10
#